data_AF-A0A518FXK1-F1
#
_entry.id   AF-A0A518FXK1-F1
#
_cell.length_a   1.000
_cell.length_b   1.000
_cell.length_c   1.000
_cell.angle_alpha   90.00
_cell.angle_beta   90.00
_cell.angle_gamma   90.00
#
_symmetry.space_group_name_H-M   'P 1'
#
loop_
_entity.id
_entity.type
_entity.pdbx_description
1 polymer ?
#
loop_
_entity_poly.entity_id
_entity_poly.type
_entity_poly.pdbx_seq_one_letter_code
_entity_poly.pdbx_strand_id
1 'polypeptide(L)'
;MRSWVLRLSGCLLLLVSLSAPVWALGEEDFGNKPLNAANFKDWPGILPVVNDTHRVYHTWVNGNEHCYYRGDTTALNAALKHFADTPEKVHEVILLPGPVEVNSFQKSKSVTYNWSLHLVGGIAKAVAEKSQEDGFWSKYPVLTVYVGETIQLDQLKLPQGVKVLELSDLEARYLKGLSSADPTVRGLSMGSLAVLNPFSKRNMKAIAALMNDPNLWFRLNTVSALAEFGRLAQGELPALREALKTEDGHLRTQIEKTIETIETAPDRTLDAKRHRELQLKIHQYCEGLGK
;
A
#
# COMPACT_ATOMS: atom_id res chain seq x y z
N MET A 1 -40.74 50.96 -33.46
CA MET A 1 -39.67 50.12 -32.88
C MET A 1 -40.03 49.91 -31.42
N ARG A 2 -40.61 48.74 -31.10
CA ARG A 2 -41.26 48.45 -29.81
C ARG A 2 -40.21 47.98 -28.80
N SER A 3 -40.28 48.58 -27.62
CA SER A 3 -39.74 48.10 -26.34
C SER A 3 -40.03 46.63 -26.12
N TRP A 4 -39.16 45.90 -25.44
CA TRP A 4 -39.51 44.77 -24.56
C TRP A 4 -38.39 44.57 -23.54
N VAL A 5 -38.59 45.20 -22.39
CA VAL A 5 -38.02 44.82 -21.10
C VAL A 5 -38.79 43.58 -20.61
N LEU A 6 -38.15 42.76 -19.77
CA LEU A 6 -38.64 41.54 -19.10
C LEU A 6 -38.54 40.22 -19.89
N ARG A 7 -37.51 39.43 -19.53
CA ARG A 7 -37.65 38.09 -18.90
C ARG A 7 -36.27 37.57 -18.47
N LEU A 8 -35.68 38.27 -17.49
CA LEU A 8 -34.75 37.67 -16.52
C LEU A 8 -35.62 37.03 -15.45
N SER A 9 -35.79 35.71 -15.46
CA SER A 9 -36.17 34.85 -14.31
C SER A 9 -36.51 33.45 -14.82
N GLY A 10 -35.57 32.53 -14.71
CA GLY A 10 -35.78 31.12 -15.01
C GLY A 10 -34.46 30.44 -15.34
N CYS A 11 -34.07 29.47 -14.52
CA CYS A 11 -32.85 28.65 -14.62
C CYS A 11 -31.55 29.23 -14.04
N LEU A 12 -31.63 30.14 -13.06
CA LEU A 12 -30.58 30.30 -12.05
C LEU A 12 -31.16 29.86 -10.71
N LEU A 13 -31.21 28.54 -10.46
CA LEU A 13 -31.47 27.89 -9.17
C LEU A 13 -31.66 26.38 -9.41
N LEU A 14 -30.56 25.63 -9.44
CA LEU A 14 -30.49 24.20 -9.09
C LEU A 14 -29.03 23.68 -9.02
N LEU A 15 -28.08 24.55 -8.64
CA LEU A 15 -26.67 24.17 -8.43
C LEU A 15 -26.12 24.55 -7.06
N VAL A 16 -27.01 24.80 -6.08
CA VAL A 16 -26.60 25.12 -4.70
C VAL A 16 -27.50 24.35 -3.75
N SER A 17 -27.20 23.06 -3.56
CA SER A 17 -27.50 22.26 -2.34
C SER A 17 -27.45 20.75 -2.61
N LEU A 18 -26.40 20.26 -3.26
CA LEU A 18 -25.97 18.88 -3.08
C LEU A 18 -24.57 18.94 -2.47
N SER A 19 -24.51 19.28 -1.18
CA SER A 19 -23.48 18.67 -0.33
C SER A 19 -23.84 17.18 -0.18
N ALA A 20 -23.79 16.45 -1.31
CA ALA A 20 -23.66 15.02 -1.23
C ALA A 20 -22.35 14.79 -0.45
N PRO A 21 -22.33 13.89 0.54
CA PRO A 21 -21.05 13.40 1.01
C PRO A 21 -20.31 12.96 -0.26
N VAL A 22 -19.08 13.44 -0.47
CA VAL A 22 -18.23 12.81 -1.48
C VAL A 22 -17.88 11.46 -0.87
N TRP A 23 -18.74 10.47 -1.09
CA TRP A 23 -18.46 9.10 -0.70
C TRP A 23 -17.17 8.73 -1.44
N ALA A 24 -16.15 8.28 -0.71
CA ALA A 24 -15.00 7.66 -1.36
C ALA A 24 -15.55 6.54 -2.26
N LEU A 25 -15.30 6.63 -3.56
CA LEU A 25 -15.73 5.59 -4.49
C LEU A 25 -14.75 4.43 -4.31
N GLY A 26 -15.28 3.31 -3.83
CA GLY A 26 -14.53 2.09 -3.57
C GLY A 26 -15.30 0.90 -4.11
N GLU A 27 -14.63 0.08 -4.91
CA GLU A 27 -15.15 -1.14 -5.49
C GLU A 27 -14.23 -2.30 -5.11
N GLU A 28 -14.82 -3.48 -4.89
CA GLU A 28 -14.07 -4.71 -4.72
C GLU A 28 -14.75 -5.86 -5.47
N ASP A 29 -13.95 -6.71 -6.08
CA ASP A 29 -14.39 -7.90 -6.82
C ASP A 29 -13.57 -9.11 -6.37
N PHE A 30 -14.23 -10.24 -6.19
CA PHE A 30 -13.58 -11.52 -5.87
C PHE A 30 -13.52 -12.42 -7.10
N GLY A 31 -12.39 -13.10 -7.28
CA GLY A 31 -12.12 -13.97 -8.43
C GLY A 31 -11.54 -13.23 -9.63
N ASN A 32 -11.74 -13.81 -10.80
CA ASN A 32 -11.07 -13.42 -12.06
C ASN A 32 -12.04 -12.96 -13.16
N LYS A 33 -13.29 -12.59 -12.81
CA LYS A 33 -14.24 -12.06 -13.80
C LYS A 33 -13.60 -10.87 -14.53
N PRO A 34 -13.49 -10.89 -15.87
CA PRO A 34 -12.78 -9.85 -16.60
C PRO A 34 -13.30 -8.45 -16.28
N LEU A 35 -12.37 -7.55 -15.95
CA LEU A 35 -12.62 -6.12 -15.80
C LEU A 35 -12.67 -5.45 -17.18
N ASN A 36 -13.45 -4.37 -17.25
CA ASN A 36 -13.73 -3.68 -18.51
C ASN A 36 -12.49 -2.94 -19.03
N ALA A 37 -12.10 -3.25 -20.27
CA ALA A 37 -11.01 -2.60 -20.99
C ALA A 37 -11.08 -1.06 -20.98
N ALA A 38 -12.28 -0.49 -20.98
CA ALA A 38 -12.49 0.95 -21.00
C ALA A 38 -11.96 1.67 -19.74
N ASN A 39 -11.75 0.95 -18.63
CA ASN A 39 -11.26 1.50 -17.37
C ASN A 39 -9.72 1.62 -17.32
N PHE A 40 -8.99 0.99 -18.25
CA PHE A 40 -7.53 0.90 -18.22
C PHE A 40 -6.85 1.69 -19.35
N LYS A 41 -7.47 2.80 -19.79
CA LYS A 41 -6.96 3.63 -20.89
C LYS A 41 -5.63 4.31 -20.55
N ASP A 42 -5.39 4.58 -19.28
CA ASP A 42 -4.15 5.20 -18.79
C ASP A 42 -2.96 4.23 -18.83
N TRP A 43 -3.23 2.92 -19.00
CA TRP A 43 -2.24 1.84 -18.95
C TRP A 43 -2.35 0.94 -20.19
N PRO A 44 -1.93 1.40 -21.38
CA PRO A 44 -2.04 0.63 -22.61
C PRO A 44 -1.36 -0.74 -22.49
N GLY A 45 -2.03 -1.80 -22.93
CA GLY A 45 -1.47 -3.16 -22.90
C GLY A 45 -1.48 -3.85 -21.53
N ILE A 46 -1.99 -3.23 -20.45
CA ILE A 46 -1.98 -3.84 -19.11
C ILE A 46 -3.01 -4.97 -18.91
N LEU A 47 -4.03 -5.04 -19.77
CA LEU A 47 -5.15 -5.97 -19.60
C LEU A 47 -4.77 -7.44 -19.45
N PRO A 48 -3.78 -8.00 -20.15
CA PRO A 48 -3.36 -9.38 -19.95
C PRO A 48 -2.84 -9.65 -18.53
N VAL A 49 -2.35 -8.64 -17.81
CA VAL A 49 -1.97 -8.74 -16.39
C VAL A 49 -3.21 -8.56 -15.51
N VAL A 50 -4.01 -7.51 -15.73
CA VAL A 50 -5.21 -7.20 -14.94
C VAL A 50 -6.23 -8.36 -14.96
N ASN A 51 -6.47 -8.93 -16.14
CA ASN A 51 -7.43 -10.01 -16.37
C ASN A 51 -6.78 -11.39 -16.40
N ASP A 52 -5.59 -11.55 -15.81
CA ASP A 52 -4.97 -12.85 -15.64
C ASP A 52 -5.91 -13.81 -14.89
N THR A 53 -5.97 -15.06 -15.34
CA THR A 53 -6.88 -16.08 -14.80
C THR A 53 -6.55 -16.45 -13.35
N HIS A 54 -5.35 -16.14 -12.86
CA HIS A 54 -4.92 -16.34 -11.48
C HIS A 54 -5.36 -15.22 -10.54
N ARG A 55 -6.04 -14.17 -11.02
CA ARG A 55 -6.58 -13.12 -10.15
C ARG A 55 -7.61 -13.71 -9.19
N VAL A 56 -7.41 -13.47 -7.90
CA VAL A 56 -8.31 -13.93 -6.84
C VAL A 56 -9.07 -12.78 -6.19
N TYR A 57 -8.57 -11.56 -6.32
CA TYR A 57 -9.17 -10.39 -5.71
C TYR A 57 -8.74 -9.11 -6.43
N HIS A 58 -9.61 -8.11 -6.43
CA HIS A 58 -9.37 -6.79 -6.97
C HIS A 58 -10.05 -5.73 -6.11
N THR A 59 -9.38 -4.59 -6.01
CA THR A 59 -9.90 -3.40 -5.34
C THR A 59 -9.55 -2.18 -6.15
N TRP A 60 -10.50 -1.26 -6.23
CA TRP A 60 -10.26 0.07 -6.76
C TRP A 60 -10.82 1.09 -5.77
N VAL A 61 -9.99 2.04 -5.32
CA VAL A 61 -10.43 3.12 -4.43
C VAL A 61 -9.92 4.45 -4.96
N ASN A 62 -10.81 5.27 -5.53
CA ASN A 62 -10.48 6.59 -6.05
C ASN A 62 -9.29 6.61 -7.05
N GLY A 63 -9.06 5.52 -7.78
CA GLY A 63 -7.92 5.37 -8.70
C GLY A 63 -6.69 4.69 -8.09
N ASN A 64 -6.67 4.42 -6.79
CA ASN A 64 -5.68 3.52 -6.19
C ASN A 64 -6.17 2.08 -6.34
N GLU A 65 -5.58 1.35 -7.29
CA GLU A 65 -6.11 0.07 -7.76
C GLU A 65 -5.11 -1.06 -7.55
N HIS A 66 -5.61 -2.17 -7.01
CA HIS A 66 -4.83 -3.37 -6.76
C HIS A 66 -5.52 -4.61 -7.33
N CYS A 67 -4.76 -5.43 -8.04
CA CYS A 67 -5.14 -6.80 -8.39
C CYS A 67 -4.24 -7.77 -7.60
N TYR A 68 -4.81 -8.83 -7.05
CA TYR A 68 -4.12 -9.82 -6.25
C TYR A 68 -4.28 -11.20 -6.89
N TYR A 69 -3.20 -11.95 -6.97
CA TYR A 69 -3.13 -13.18 -7.75
C TYR A 69 -2.57 -14.33 -6.95
N ARG A 70 -3.07 -15.54 -7.18
CA ARG A 70 -2.62 -16.75 -6.52
C ARG A 70 -2.31 -17.82 -7.56
N GLY A 71 -1.07 -18.30 -7.56
CA GLY A 71 -0.56 -19.23 -8.56
C GLY A 71 0.89 -19.61 -8.29
N ASP A 72 1.48 -20.37 -9.22
CA ASP A 72 2.86 -20.85 -9.13
C ASP A 72 3.87 -19.94 -9.87
N THR A 73 5.15 -20.33 -9.83
CA THR A 73 6.22 -19.58 -10.50
C THR A 73 6.04 -19.56 -12.03
N THR A 74 5.39 -20.56 -12.62
CA THR A 74 5.10 -20.59 -14.07
C THR A 74 4.08 -19.51 -14.44
N ALA A 75 2.98 -19.43 -13.68
CA ALA A 75 1.97 -18.40 -13.83
C ALA A 75 2.56 -16.99 -13.62
N LEU A 76 3.37 -16.82 -12.57
CA LEU A 76 4.06 -15.55 -12.32
C LEU A 76 4.98 -15.15 -13.48
N ASN A 77 5.76 -16.07 -14.04
CA ASN A 77 6.62 -15.79 -15.19
C ASN A 77 5.83 -15.32 -16.42
N ALA A 78 4.64 -15.88 -16.66
CA ALA A 78 3.75 -15.41 -17.72
C ALA A 78 3.23 -13.98 -17.44
N ALA A 79 2.81 -13.70 -16.20
CA ALA A 79 2.37 -12.37 -15.80
C ALA A 79 3.50 -11.32 -15.91
N LEU A 80 4.72 -11.66 -15.49
CA LEU A 80 5.90 -10.80 -15.63
C LEU A 80 6.20 -10.46 -17.08
N LYS A 81 6.08 -11.42 -17.99
CA LYS A 81 6.23 -11.18 -19.44
C LYS A 81 5.20 -10.17 -19.93
N HIS A 82 3.91 -10.39 -19.65
CA HIS A 82 2.86 -9.45 -20.05
C HIS A 82 3.06 -8.05 -19.45
N PHE A 83 3.53 -7.99 -18.21
CA PHE A 83 3.84 -6.74 -17.54
C PHE A 83 4.97 -5.97 -18.25
N ALA A 84 6.08 -6.64 -18.57
CA ALA A 84 7.20 -6.04 -19.28
C ALA A 84 6.90 -5.69 -20.76
N ASP A 85 5.92 -6.37 -21.38
CA ASP A 85 5.47 -6.06 -22.74
C ASP A 85 4.66 -4.75 -22.81
N THR A 86 4.28 -4.14 -21.68
CA THR A 86 3.58 -2.85 -21.66
C THR A 86 4.52 -1.70 -22.06
N PRO A 87 4.03 -0.66 -22.77
CA PRO A 87 4.85 0.46 -23.24
C PRO A 87 5.11 1.50 -22.13
N GLU A 88 5.31 1.04 -20.90
CA GLU A 88 5.64 1.89 -19.75
C GLU A 88 7.12 2.26 -19.75
N LYS A 89 7.43 3.45 -19.21
CA LYS A 89 8.83 3.92 -19.13
C LYS A 89 9.63 3.15 -18.07
N VAL A 90 8.95 2.62 -17.06
CA VAL A 90 9.55 1.92 -15.93
C VAL A 90 8.65 0.76 -15.54
N HIS A 91 9.25 -0.42 -15.37
CA HIS A 91 8.60 -1.60 -14.81
C HIS A 91 9.27 -1.93 -13.48
N GLU A 92 8.66 -1.53 -12.36
CA GLU A 92 9.16 -1.91 -11.04
C GLU A 92 8.59 -3.28 -10.65
N VAL A 93 9.49 -4.22 -10.36
CA VAL A 93 9.16 -5.54 -9.79
C VAL A 93 9.77 -5.64 -8.41
N ILE A 94 8.93 -5.82 -7.39
CA ILE A 94 9.36 -5.84 -5.99
C ILE A 94 9.35 -7.29 -5.50
N LEU A 95 10.45 -7.76 -4.92
CA LEU A 95 10.53 -9.09 -4.31
C LEU A 95 10.47 -8.96 -2.79
N LEU A 96 9.45 -9.55 -2.16
CA LEU A 96 9.24 -9.51 -0.72
C LEU A 96 9.08 -10.92 -0.12
N PRO A 97 9.39 -11.13 1.17
CA PRO A 97 9.07 -12.38 1.85
C PRO A 97 7.56 -12.62 1.95
N GLY A 98 7.09 -13.79 1.51
CA GLY A 98 5.76 -14.32 1.77
C GLY A 98 5.75 -15.38 2.88
N PRO A 99 4.61 -16.05 3.12
CA PRO A 99 3.29 -15.79 2.51
C PRO A 99 2.69 -14.47 2.99
N VAL A 100 1.69 -13.97 2.26
CA VAL A 100 0.92 -12.78 2.65
C VAL A 100 -0.57 -12.97 2.44
N GLU A 101 -1.33 -12.17 3.18
CA GLU A 101 -2.77 -12.04 3.03
C GLU A 101 -3.18 -10.57 3.04
N VAL A 102 -4.36 -10.29 2.51
CA VAL A 102 -4.97 -8.96 2.53
C VAL A 102 -6.41 -9.08 3.02
N ASN A 103 -6.78 -8.22 3.95
CA ASN A 103 -8.18 -8.05 4.32
C ASN A 103 -8.91 -7.36 3.17
N SER A 104 -10.10 -7.84 2.85
CA SER A 104 -10.93 -7.21 1.83
C SER A 104 -11.28 -5.77 2.23
N PHE A 105 -11.61 -4.94 1.25
CA PHE A 105 -11.94 -3.53 1.44
C PHE A 105 -13.09 -3.37 2.44
N GLN A 106 -14.12 -4.21 2.34
CA GLN A 106 -15.24 -4.24 3.30
C GLN A 106 -14.93 -5.03 4.58
N LYS A 107 -13.69 -5.51 4.75
CA LYS A 107 -13.23 -6.33 5.89
C LYS A 107 -14.07 -7.59 6.13
N SER A 108 -14.65 -8.15 5.07
CA SER A 108 -15.52 -9.32 5.14
C SER A 108 -14.77 -10.64 4.99
N LYS A 109 -13.57 -10.61 4.38
CA LYS A 109 -12.75 -11.78 4.08
C LYS A 109 -11.26 -11.45 4.15
N SER A 110 -10.44 -12.46 4.44
CA SER A 110 -9.00 -12.43 4.16
C SER A 110 -8.71 -13.21 2.88
N VAL A 111 -7.82 -12.67 2.03
CA VAL A 111 -7.42 -13.27 0.76
C VAL A 111 -5.91 -13.51 0.77
N THR A 112 -5.50 -14.77 0.58
CA THR A 112 -4.10 -15.13 0.37
C THR A 112 -3.71 -15.00 -1.11
N TYR A 113 -2.49 -14.51 -1.36
CA TYR A 113 -1.99 -14.24 -2.71
C TYR A 113 -0.47 -14.36 -2.76
N ASN A 114 0.06 -14.48 -3.98
CA ASN A 114 1.48 -14.70 -4.27
C ASN A 114 2.13 -13.50 -4.99
N TRP A 115 1.36 -12.73 -5.75
CA TRP A 115 1.80 -11.44 -6.28
C TRP A 115 0.62 -10.48 -6.42
N SER A 116 0.91 -9.20 -6.56
CA SER A 116 -0.07 -8.15 -6.79
C SER A 116 0.41 -7.16 -7.85
N LEU A 117 -0.54 -6.55 -8.55
CA LEU A 117 -0.34 -5.43 -9.45
C LEU A 117 -0.95 -4.19 -8.79
N HIS A 118 -0.19 -3.11 -8.69
CA HIS A 118 -0.64 -1.81 -8.20
C HIS A 118 -0.65 -0.80 -9.34
N LEU A 119 -1.77 -0.13 -9.53
CA LEU A 119 -1.99 0.91 -10.53
C LEU A 119 -2.48 2.18 -9.84
N VAL A 120 -1.96 3.34 -10.27
CA VAL A 120 -2.31 4.65 -9.68
C VAL A 120 -2.88 5.57 -10.75
N GLY A 121 -4.21 5.60 -10.87
CA GLY A 121 -4.97 6.48 -11.75
C GLY A 121 -5.84 7.48 -10.99
N GLY A 122 -6.73 8.15 -11.71
CA GLY A 122 -7.82 8.95 -11.12
C GLY A 122 -7.38 9.99 -10.07
N ILE A 123 -8.10 10.05 -8.96
CA ILE A 123 -7.82 10.99 -7.86
C ILE A 123 -6.49 10.66 -7.18
N ALA A 124 -6.17 9.37 -7.01
CA ALA A 124 -4.91 8.94 -6.41
C ALA A 124 -3.70 9.48 -7.19
N LYS A 125 -3.75 9.44 -8.53
CA LYS A 125 -2.73 10.04 -9.39
C LYS A 125 -2.62 11.55 -9.19
N ALA A 126 -3.75 12.26 -9.16
CA ALA A 126 -3.76 13.70 -8.93
C ALA A 126 -3.21 14.10 -7.54
N VAL A 127 -3.39 13.24 -6.53
CA VAL A 127 -2.77 13.43 -5.19
C VAL A 127 -1.27 13.19 -5.26
N ALA A 128 -0.84 12.09 -5.88
CA ALA A 128 0.57 11.77 -6.06
C ALA A 128 1.34 12.88 -6.80
N GLU A 129 0.76 13.43 -7.86
CA GLU A 129 1.36 14.53 -8.65
C GLU A 129 1.47 15.86 -7.89
N LYS A 130 0.61 16.08 -6.88
CA LYS A 130 0.71 17.26 -6.00
C LYS A 130 1.81 17.13 -4.96
N SER A 131 2.10 15.91 -4.52
CA SER A 131 3.24 15.70 -3.63
C SER A 131 4.52 15.95 -4.43
N GLN A 132 5.38 16.83 -3.95
CA GLN A 132 6.67 17.11 -4.58
C GLN A 132 7.75 16.11 -4.14
N GLU A 133 7.35 15.00 -3.53
CA GLU A 133 8.24 13.98 -2.96
C GLU A 133 8.50 12.87 -3.98
N ASP A 134 9.57 13.06 -4.75
CA ASP A 134 9.99 12.08 -5.75
C ASP A 134 10.34 10.73 -5.11
N GLY A 135 9.76 9.68 -5.69
CA GLY A 135 10.05 8.29 -5.34
C GLY A 135 9.19 7.71 -4.21
N PHE A 136 8.35 8.49 -3.52
CA PHE A 136 7.40 7.91 -2.55
C PHE A 136 6.21 7.27 -3.27
N TRP A 137 5.54 8.03 -4.14
CA TRP A 137 4.39 7.54 -4.90
C TRP A 137 4.82 6.82 -6.17
N SER A 138 4.19 5.67 -6.43
CA SER A 138 4.33 4.94 -7.69
C SER A 138 3.72 5.74 -8.84
N LYS A 139 4.57 6.24 -9.75
CA LYS A 139 4.14 6.94 -10.98
C LYS A 139 3.79 5.97 -12.11
N TYR A 140 4.28 4.73 -12.01
CA TYR A 140 4.11 3.67 -13.00
C TYR A 140 3.51 2.44 -12.32
N PRO A 141 2.95 1.49 -13.09
CA PRO A 141 2.52 0.20 -12.59
C PRO A 141 3.64 -0.50 -11.82
N VAL A 142 3.29 -1.14 -10.70
CA VAL A 142 4.23 -1.91 -9.86
C VAL A 142 3.71 -3.32 -9.68
N LEU A 143 4.58 -4.31 -9.90
CA LEU A 143 4.28 -5.70 -9.62
C LEU A 143 5.05 -6.17 -8.38
N THR A 144 4.35 -6.54 -7.32
CA THR A 144 4.96 -7.02 -6.08
C THR A 144 4.81 -8.54 -5.98
N VAL A 145 5.92 -9.24 -5.83
CA VAL A 145 6.01 -10.71 -5.76
C VAL A 145 6.39 -11.13 -4.34
N TYR A 146 5.67 -12.10 -3.80
CA TYR A 146 5.89 -12.66 -2.48
C TYR A 146 6.52 -14.05 -2.59
N VAL A 147 7.83 -14.10 -2.35
CA VAL A 147 8.65 -15.31 -2.40
C VAL A 147 8.37 -16.18 -1.20
N GLY A 148 8.18 -17.48 -1.42
CA GLY A 148 7.82 -18.41 -0.36
C GLY A 148 7.81 -19.84 -0.86
N GLU A 149 6.95 -20.69 -0.32
CA GLU A 149 6.86 -22.10 -0.72
C GLU A 149 6.41 -22.27 -2.18
N THR A 150 5.58 -21.37 -2.69
CA THR A 150 4.98 -21.48 -4.03
C THR A 150 5.80 -20.74 -5.10
N ILE A 151 6.34 -19.57 -4.77
CA ILE A 151 7.14 -18.75 -5.67
C ILE A 151 8.62 -18.97 -5.37
N GLN A 152 9.32 -19.61 -6.31
CA GLN A 152 10.70 -20.08 -6.15
C GLN A 152 11.65 -19.20 -6.96
N LEU A 153 12.67 -18.63 -6.28
CA LEU A 153 13.60 -17.66 -6.87
C LEU A 153 14.43 -18.24 -8.02
N ASP A 154 14.86 -19.50 -7.91
CA ASP A 154 15.67 -20.21 -8.91
C ASP A 154 14.92 -20.47 -10.23
N GLN A 155 13.58 -20.39 -10.21
CA GLN A 155 12.71 -20.57 -11.36
C GLN A 155 12.17 -19.24 -11.91
N LEU A 156 12.48 -18.12 -11.26
CA LEU A 156 12.00 -16.81 -11.65
C LEU A 156 12.69 -16.34 -12.93
N LYS A 157 11.89 -15.91 -13.90
CA LYS A 157 12.34 -15.39 -15.20
C LYS A 157 12.02 -13.92 -15.28
N LEU A 158 12.90 -13.08 -14.74
CA LEU A 158 12.76 -11.63 -14.82
C LEU A 158 12.99 -11.15 -16.26
N PRO A 159 12.03 -10.44 -16.88
CA PRO A 159 12.21 -9.88 -18.20
C PRO A 159 13.34 -8.83 -18.22
N GLN A 160 14.00 -8.65 -19.37
CA GLN A 160 15.03 -7.62 -19.52
C GLN A 160 14.43 -6.22 -19.30
N GLY A 161 15.17 -5.35 -18.60
CA GLY A 161 14.78 -3.96 -18.38
C GLY A 161 13.84 -3.72 -17.20
N VAL A 162 13.36 -4.76 -16.52
CA VAL A 162 12.62 -4.58 -15.26
C VAL A 162 13.57 -4.08 -14.17
N LYS A 163 13.12 -3.08 -13.42
CA LYS A 163 13.82 -2.59 -12.25
C LYS A 163 13.38 -3.42 -11.05
N VAL A 164 14.29 -4.25 -10.55
CA VAL A 164 14.04 -5.08 -9.37
C VAL A 164 14.30 -4.27 -8.11
N LEU A 165 13.36 -4.32 -7.18
CA LEU A 165 13.48 -3.74 -5.84
C LEU A 165 13.30 -4.83 -4.80
N GLU A 166 13.95 -4.65 -3.65
CA GLU A 166 13.79 -5.50 -2.49
C GLU A 166 13.28 -4.74 -1.26
N LEU A 167 13.09 -5.47 -0.16
CA LEU A 167 12.56 -4.92 1.09
C LEU A 167 13.34 -3.69 1.57
N SER A 168 14.67 -3.72 1.51
CA SER A 168 15.57 -2.64 1.94
C SER A 168 15.39 -1.36 1.12
N ASP A 169 15.08 -1.46 -0.17
CA ASP A 169 14.83 -0.29 -1.01
C ASP A 169 13.56 0.44 -0.58
N LEU A 170 12.51 -0.33 -0.28
CA LEU A 170 11.25 0.21 0.23
C LEU A 170 11.39 0.75 1.65
N GLU A 171 12.10 0.05 2.54
CA GLU A 171 12.39 0.56 3.88
C GLU A 171 13.16 1.88 3.81
N ALA A 172 14.18 1.99 2.95
CA ALA A 172 14.93 3.23 2.76
C ALA A 172 14.04 4.38 2.25
N ARG A 173 13.17 4.08 1.27
CA ARG A 173 12.20 5.03 0.70
C ARG A 173 11.26 5.58 1.79
N TYR A 174 10.66 4.72 2.59
CA TYR A 174 9.70 5.15 3.62
C TYR A 174 10.38 5.72 4.87
N LEU A 175 11.57 5.26 5.26
CA LEU A 175 12.36 5.88 6.32
C LEU A 175 12.70 7.33 5.99
N LYS A 176 13.05 7.63 4.73
CA LYS A 176 13.24 9.01 4.26
C LYS A 176 11.95 9.82 4.42
N GLY A 177 10.81 9.22 4.06
CA GLY A 177 9.49 9.86 4.15
C GLY A 177 9.06 10.25 5.57
N LEU A 178 9.58 9.63 6.63
CA LEU A 178 9.30 10.02 8.02
C LEU A 178 9.71 11.47 8.36
N SER A 179 10.62 12.06 7.57
CA SER A 179 11.07 13.45 7.70
C SER A 179 10.56 14.36 6.57
N SER A 180 9.60 13.89 5.78
CA SER A 180 8.98 14.66 4.69
C SER A 180 8.29 15.92 5.20
N ALA A 181 8.41 17.00 4.42
CA ALA A 181 7.65 18.23 4.65
C ALA A 181 6.18 18.08 4.21
N ASP A 182 5.89 17.17 3.27
CA ASP A 182 4.53 16.77 2.95
C ASP A 182 3.97 15.90 4.08
N PRO A 183 2.94 16.36 4.81
CA PRO A 183 2.39 15.61 5.93
C PRO A 183 1.79 14.27 5.48
N THR A 184 1.21 14.19 4.29
CA THR A 184 0.62 12.95 3.75
C THR A 184 1.69 11.88 3.63
N VAL A 185 2.81 12.22 2.99
CA VAL A 185 3.96 11.32 2.83
C VAL A 185 4.51 10.91 4.19
N ARG A 186 4.62 11.86 5.13
CA ARG A 186 5.12 11.58 6.48
C ARG A 186 4.25 10.60 7.26
N GLY A 187 2.93 10.78 7.26
CA GLY A 187 2.02 9.87 7.96
C GLY A 187 1.91 8.51 7.27
N LEU A 188 1.80 8.47 5.94
CA LEU A 188 1.76 7.21 5.19
C LEU A 188 3.06 6.41 5.36
N SER A 189 4.21 7.07 5.45
CA SER A 189 5.50 6.40 5.70
C SER A 189 5.51 5.59 6.99
N MET A 190 4.85 6.07 8.06
CA MET A 190 4.75 5.32 9.32
C MET A 190 3.98 4.01 9.13
N GLY A 191 2.81 4.09 8.50
CA GLY A 191 1.98 2.92 8.22
C GLY A 191 2.65 1.96 7.23
N SER A 192 3.23 2.48 6.15
CA SER A 192 3.94 1.68 5.15
C SER A 192 5.11 0.92 5.75
N LEU A 193 5.93 1.54 6.61
CA LEU A 193 7.05 0.85 7.28
C LEU A 193 6.58 -0.29 8.19
N ALA A 194 5.48 -0.08 8.91
CA ALA A 194 4.95 -1.04 9.86
C ALA A 194 4.35 -2.28 9.16
N VAL A 195 3.55 -2.05 8.11
CA VAL A 195 2.94 -3.12 7.31
C VAL A 195 3.98 -3.85 6.45
N LEU A 196 4.94 -3.11 5.87
CA LEU A 196 5.98 -3.68 5.01
C LEU A 196 6.86 -4.69 5.76
N ASN A 197 7.26 -4.38 7.00
CA ASN A 197 8.08 -5.25 7.80
C ASN A 197 7.72 -5.17 9.30
N PRO A 198 6.70 -5.92 9.75
CA PRO A 198 6.27 -5.93 11.16
C PRO A 198 7.29 -6.60 12.10
N PHE A 199 8.40 -7.11 11.57
CA PHE A 199 9.50 -7.69 12.34
C PHE A 199 10.72 -6.77 12.46
N SER A 200 10.69 -5.58 11.84
CA SER A 200 11.81 -4.63 11.84
C SER A 200 11.86 -3.80 13.12
N LYS A 201 12.79 -4.14 14.02
CA LYS A 201 13.12 -3.30 15.19
C LYS A 201 13.58 -1.90 14.79
N ARG A 202 14.25 -1.76 13.65
CA ARG A 202 14.72 -0.46 13.15
C ARG A 202 13.54 0.43 12.79
N ASN A 203 12.59 -0.09 12.01
CA ASN A 203 11.40 0.66 11.60
C ASN A 203 10.53 1.00 12.81
N MET A 204 10.32 0.03 13.70
CA MET A 204 9.58 0.24 14.95
C MET A 204 10.17 1.39 15.78
N LYS A 205 11.49 1.40 16.00
CA LYS A 205 12.15 2.47 16.75
C LYS A 205 12.07 3.83 16.05
N ALA A 206 12.21 3.84 14.72
CA ALA A 206 12.08 5.07 13.94
C ALA A 206 10.67 5.67 14.05
N ILE A 207 9.63 4.82 14.05
CA ILE A 207 8.24 5.22 14.27
C ILE A 207 8.02 5.67 15.72
N ALA A 208 8.47 4.88 16.71
CA ALA A 208 8.31 5.20 18.13
C ALA A 208 8.90 6.57 18.53
N ALA A 209 9.98 7.00 17.87
CA ALA A 209 10.56 8.32 18.07
C ALA A 209 9.59 9.50 17.78
N LEU A 210 8.49 9.25 17.08
CA LEU A 210 7.48 10.25 16.69
C LEU A 210 6.28 10.31 17.67
N MET A 211 6.32 9.59 18.80
CA MET A 211 5.22 9.51 19.76
C MET A 211 4.90 10.86 20.44
N ASN A 212 5.89 11.76 20.51
CA ASN A 212 5.75 13.10 21.08
C ASN A 212 5.69 14.19 20.01
N ASP A 213 5.34 13.84 18.76
CA ASP A 213 5.22 14.83 17.70
C ASP A 213 4.19 15.92 18.07
N PRO A 214 4.49 17.22 17.83
CA PRO A 214 3.55 18.30 18.17
C PRO A 214 2.21 18.17 17.44
N ASN A 215 2.18 17.56 16.25
CA ASN A 215 0.95 17.35 15.51
C ASN A 215 0.22 16.08 16.00
N LEU A 216 -1.02 16.26 16.46
CA LEU A 216 -1.89 15.18 16.92
C LEU A 216 -2.07 14.08 15.87
N TRP A 217 -2.18 14.43 14.59
CA TRP A 217 -2.35 13.43 13.53
C TRP A 217 -1.14 12.52 13.40
N PHE A 218 0.09 13.02 13.57
CA PHE A 218 1.29 12.19 13.56
C PHE A 218 1.40 11.32 14.80
N ARG A 219 0.96 11.80 15.98
CA ARG A 219 0.88 10.96 17.18
C ARG A 219 -0.10 9.81 16.99
N LEU A 220 -1.28 10.06 16.42
CA LEU A 220 -2.26 9.01 16.12
C LEU A 220 -1.71 7.96 15.15
N ASN A 221 -1.07 8.40 14.05
CA ASN A 221 -0.45 7.48 13.09
C ASN A 221 0.69 6.68 13.74
N THR A 222 1.51 7.31 14.57
CA THR A 222 2.60 6.65 15.30
C THR A 222 2.05 5.54 16.19
N VAL A 223 1.05 5.84 17.02
CA VAL A 223 0.44 4.88 17.94
C VAL A 223 -0.23 3.74 17.15
N SER A 224 -0.99 4.05 16.10
CA SER A 224 -1.62 3.03 15.26
C SER A 224 -0.59 2.12 14.58
N ALA A 225 0.51 2.68 14.06
CA ALA A 225 1.56 1.89 13.41
C ALA A 225 2.32 1.00 14.39
N LEU A 226 2.47 1.40 15.67
CA LEU A 226 3.08 0.57 16.70
C LEU A 226 2.30 -0.72 16.99
N ALA A 227 0.98 -0.71 16.78
CA ALA A 227 0.14 -1.91 16.96
C ALA A 227 0.52 -3.04 16.00
N GLU A 228 0.95 -2.72 14.77
CA GLU A 228 1.31 -3.70 13.73
C GLU A 228 2.55 -4.54 14.09
N PHE A 229 3.43 -4.01 14.94
CA PHE A 229 4.60 -4.73 15.45
C PHE A 229 4.24 -5.74 16.56
N GLY A 230 3.04 -5.65 17.13
CA GLY A 230 2.54 -6.54 18.18
C GLY A 230 3.55 -6.71 19.31
N ARG A 231 3.86 -7.96 19.67
CA ARG A 231 4.78 -8.30 20.78
C ARG A 231 6.18 -7.68 20.63
N LEU A 232 6.64 -7.38 19.40
CA LEU A 232 7.94 -6.74 19.20
C LEU A 232 8.02 -5.35 19.86
N ALA A 233 6.88 -4.65 19.95
CA ALA A 233 6.76 -3.32 20.56
C ALA A 233 6.56 -3.33 22.08
N GLN A 234 6.73 -4.47 22.77
CA GLN A 234 6.64 -4.52 24.24
C GLN A 234 7.57 -3.53 24.95
N GLY A 235 8.75 -3.26 24.37
CA GLY A 235 9.69 -2.26 24.90
C GLY A 235 9.15 -0.83 24.90
N GLU A 236 8.10 -0.55 24.10
CA GLU A 236 7.49 0.77 23.97
C GLU A 236 6.29 0.97 24.92
N LEU A 237 5.86 -0.07 25.66
CA LEU A 237 4.75 0.02 26.61
C LEU A 237 4.91 1.12 27.66
N PRO A 238 6.10 1.35 28.27
CA PRO A 238 6.26 2.46 29.21
C PRO A 238 5.98 3.83 28.59
N ALA A 239 6.45 4.06 27.35
CA ALA A 239 6.21 5.31 26.63
C ALA A 239 4.74 5.48 26.26
N LEU A 240 4.08 4.41 25.80
CA LEU A 240 2.63 4.42 25.53
C LEU A 240 1.82 4.71 26.79
N ARG A 241 2.18 4.11 27.93
CA ARG A 241 1.51 4.36 29.22
C ARG A 241 1.69 5.80 29.69
N GLU A 242 2.86 6.39 29.48
CA GLU A 242 3.07 7.81 29.75
C GLU A 242 2.20 8.69 28.83
N ALA A 243 2.08 8.33 27.56
CA ALA A 243 1.27 9.06 26.57
C ALA A 243 -0.23 9.06 26.88
N LEU A 244 -0.75 8.16 27.74
CA LEU A 244 -2.15 8.17 28.21
C LEU A 244 -2.53 9.47 28.95
N LYS A 245 -1.55 10.23 29.44
CA LYS A 245 -1.75 11.56 30.05
C LYS A 245 -2.21 12.63 29.07
N THR A 246 -2.30 12.31 27.77
CA THR A 246 -2.90 13.20 26.77
C THR A 246 -4.29 13.67 27.17
N GLU A 247 -4.59 14.94 26.90
CA GLU A 247 -5.94 15.50 27.07
C GLU A 247 -6.89 15.07 25.94
N ASP A 248 -6.33 14.71 24.78
CA ASP A 248 -7.11 14.28 23.61
C ASP A 248 -7.69 12.87 23.80
N GLY A 249 -9.03 12.78 23.83
CA GLY A 249 -9.74 11.53 24.08
C GLY A 249 -9.58 10.48 22.97
N HIS A 250 -9.42 10.91 21.71
CA HIS A 250 -9.25 9.99 20.59
C HIS A 250 -7.87 9.32 20.64
N LEU A 251 -6.81 10.11 20.86
CA LEU A 251 -5.47 9.61 21.07
C LEU A 251 -5.40 8.69 22.30
N ARG A 252 -6.04 9.06 23.41
CA ARG A 252 -6.11 8.17 24.60
C ARG A 252 -6.71 6.81 24.25
N THR A 253 -7.87 6.80 23.59
CA THR A 253 -8.55 5.56 23.18
C THR A 253 -7.67 4.72 22.24
N GLN A 254 -6.95 5.37 21.31
CA GLN A 254 -6.06 4.68 20.39
C GLN A 254 -4.84 4.08 21.10
N ILE A 255 -4.28 4.79 22.09
CA ILE A 255 -3.17 4.28 22.92
C ILE A 255 -3.63 3.06 23.72
N GLU A 256 -4.80 3.11 24.36
CA GLU A 256 -5.37 1.97 25.12
C GLU A 256 -5.48 0.72 24.25
N LYS A 257 -6.08 0.85 23.06
CA LYS A 257 -6.19 -0.25 22.07
C LYS A 257 -4.84 -0.78 21.62
N THR A 258 -3.85 0.11 21.46
CA THR A 258 -2.50 -0.26 21.02
C THR A 258 -1.77 -1.03 22.11
N ILE A 259 -1.88 -0.59 23.38
CA ILE A 259 -1.35 -1.31 24.53
C ILE A 259 -1.97 -2.71 24.60
N GLU A 260 -3.30 -2.81 24.53
CA GLU A 260 -4.00 -4.10 24.53
C GLU A 260 -3.52 -5.00 23.40
N THR A 261 -3.39 -4.46 22.18
CA THR A 261 -2.90 -5.20 21.00
C THR A 261 -1.49 -5.74 21.23
N ILE A 262 -0.58 -4.93 21.78
CA ILE A 262 0.81 -5.35 22.05
C ILE A 262 0.88 -6.41 23.15
N GLU A 263 0.08 -6.28 24.20
CA GLU A 263 0.07 -7.19 25.35
C GLU A 263 -0.56 -8.55 25.02
N THR A 264 -1.59 -8.55 24.18
CA THR A 264 -2.31 -9.75 23.76
C THR A 264 -1.76 -10.38 22.48
N ALA A 265 -0.83 -9.71 21.79
CA ALA A 265 -0.26 -10.20 20.54
C ALA A 265 0.36 -11.61 20.69
N PRO A 266 0.07 -12.52 19.75
CA PRO A 266 0.66 -13.85 19.75
C PRO A 266 2.18 -13.78 19.55
N ASP A 267 2.88 -14.83 19.99
CA ASP A 267 4.29 -14.99 19.67
C ASP A 267 4.47 -15.32 18.19
N ARG A 268 5.16 -14.43 17.46
CA ARG A 268 5.47 -14.56 16.03
C ARG A 268 6.96 -14.78 15.77
N THR A 269 7.71 -15.29 16.76
CA THR A 269 9.16 -15.52 16.64
C THR A 269 9.52 -16.45 15.47
N LEU A 270 8.71 -17.49 15.22
CA LEU A 270 8.92 -18.39 14.09
C LEU A 270 8.66 -17.69 12.74
N ASP A 271 7.60 -16.89 12.64
CA ASP A 271 7.31 -16.10 11.43
C ASP A 271 8.43 -15.10 11.15
N ALA A 272 8.91 -14.41 12.18
CA ALA A 272 10.03 -13.46 12.07
C ALA A 272 11.31 -14.16 11.58
N LYS A 273 11.59 -15.37 12.07
CA LYS A 273 12.72 -16.18 11.59
C LYS A 273 12.58 -16.54 10.12
N ARG A 274 11.41 -17.06 9.71
CA ARG A 274 11.12 -17.42 8.31
C ARG A 274 11.20 -16.21 7.38
N HIS A 275 10.62 -15.09 7.79
CA HIS A 275 10.68 -13.83 7.05
C HIS A 275 12.12 -13.39 6.82
N ARG A 276 12.96 -13.43 7.87
CA ARG A 276 14.38 -13.08 7.77
C ARG A 276 15.17 -14.01 6.85
N GLU A 277 14.90 -15.31 6.91
CA GLU A 277 15.54 -16.30 6.03
C GLU A 277 15.18 -16.05 4.56
N LEU A 278 13.91 -15.78 4.26
CA LEU A 278 13.45 -15.43 2.92
C LEU A 278 14.03 -14.09 2.44
N GLN A 279 14.05 -13.07 3.32
CA GLN A 279 14.67 -11.79 3.03
C GLN A 279 16.14 -11.95 2.60
N LEU A 280 16.91 -12.78 3.31
CA LEU A 280 18.30 -13.04 2.98
C LEU A 280 18.45 -13.70 1.59
N LYS A 281 17.58 -14.68 1.28
CA LYS A 281 17.59 -15.35 -0.04
C LYS A 281 17.24 -14.37 -1.17
N ILE A 282 16.23 -13.51 -0.96
CA ILE A 282 15.86 -12.46 -1.91
C ILE A 282 17.04 -11.52 -2.13
N HIS A 283 17.68 -11.06 -1.07
CA HIS A 283 18.82 -10.16 -1.16
C HIS A 283 19.99 -10.78 -1.93
N GLN A 284 20.33 -12.03 -1.66
CA GLN A 284 21.36 -12.76 -2.41
C GLN A 284 20.99 -12.91 -3.90
N TYR A 285 19.72 -13.17 -4.20
CA TYR A 285 19.23 -13.24 -5.58
C TYR A 285 19.36 -11.89 -6.28
N CYS A 286 18.92 -10.80 -5.65
CA CYS A 286 19.00 -9.44 -6.20
C CYS A 286 20.44 -9.00 -6.45
N GLU A 287 21.37 -9.23 -5.52
CA GLU A 287 22.79 -8.95 -5.72
C GLU A 287 23.39 -9.77 -6.88
N GLY A 288 22.90 -11.00 -7.07
CA GLY A 288 23.31 -11.88 -8.16
C GLY A 288 22.83 -11.45 -9.56
N LEU A 289 21.84 -10.57 -9.67
CA LEU A 289 21.36 -10.06 -10.96
C LEU A 289 22.37 -9.10 -11.63
N GLY A 290 23.34 -8.58 -10.88
CA GLY A 290 24.24 -7.52 -11.33
C GLY A 290 23.51 -6.18 -11.39
N LYS A 291 24.15 -5.12 -10.91
CA LYS A 291 23.65 -3.75 -11.08
C LYS A 291 23.93 -3.22 -12.48
#